data_AF-A0A380FPN5-F1
#
_entry.id   AF-A0A380FPN5-F1
#
_cell.length_a   1.000
_cell.length_b   1.000
_cell.length_c   1.000
_cell.angle_alpha   90.00
_cell.angle_beta   90.00
_cell.angle_gamma   90.00
#
_symmetry.space_group_name_H-M   'P 1'
#
loop_
_entity.id
_entity.type
_entity.pdbx_description
1 polymer ?
#
loop_
_entity_poly.entity_id
_entity_poly.type
_entity_poly.pdbx_seq_one_letter_code
_entity_poly.pdbx_strand_id
1 'polypeptide(L)'
;MAKKGYDLKIKTVNDYKVPNKLLDKGDVDANFFQHVPYLKAERKDHNYNIEEVGKVFTTPMGVYSQKYKNIKDIPKGSTIYVSNNPAEEGRFLSFFVDKGLIKIKKGVKIEDAKF
;
A
#
# COMPACT_ATOMS: atom_id res chain seq x y z
N MET A 1 -0.52 15.21 -22.83
CA MET A 1 -1.85 14.82 -23.35
C MET A 1 -2.36 15.83 -24.39
N ALA A 2 -2.33 17.14 -24.12
CA ALA A 2 -2.83 18.17 -25.06
C ALA A 2 -2.25 18.10 -26.50
N LYS A 3 -0.94 17.84 -26.66
CA LYS A 3 -0.31 17.65 -27.99
C LYS A 3 -0.87 16.45 -28.78
N LYS A 4 -1.49 15.49 -28.10
CA LYS A 4 -2.16 14.32 -28.68
C LYS A 4 -3.68 14.52 -28.79
N GLY A 5 -4.20 15.72 -28.52
CA GLY A 5 -5.63 16.05 -28.57
C GLY A 5 -6.44 15.70 -27.32
N TYR A 6 -5.80 15.31 -26.21
CA TYR A 6 -6.48 14.93 -24.98
C TYR A 6 -6.38 16.03 -23.90
N ASP A 7 -7.52 16.40 -23.30
CA ASP A 7 -7.59 17.23 -22.09
C ASP A 7 -7.53 16.34 -20.85
N LEU A 8 -6.56 16.59 -19.96
CA LEU A 8 -6.37 15.78 -18.75
C LEU A 8 -6.86 16.55 -17.53
N LYS A 9 -7.93 16.06 -16.91
CA LYS A 9 -8.47 16.61 -15.67
C LYS A 9 -7.97 15.80 -14.48
N ILE A 10 -7.23 16.44 -13.58
CA ILE A 10 -6.66 15.79 -12.38
C ILE A 10 -7.59 16.05 -11.20
N LYS A 11 -8.06 14.98 -10.57
CA LYS A 11 -8.80 15.03 -9.31
C LYS A 11 -7.94 14.43 -8.20
N THR A 12 -7.45 15.28 -7.31
CA THR A 12 -6.70 14.84 -6.14
C THR A 12 -7.66 14.31 -5.07
N VAL A 13 -7.39 13.10 -4.58
CA VAL A 13 -8.17 12.45 -3.53
C VAL A 13 -7.19 12.07 -2.42
N ASN A 14 -7.48 12.50 -1.19
CA ASN A 14 -6.67 12.17 -0.01
C ASN A 14 -7.27 11.01 0.77
N ASP A 15 -7.48 9.87 0.09
CA ASP A 15 -8.06 8.64 0.64
C ASP A 15 -7.76 7.45 -0.29
N TYR A 16 -7.63 6.24 0.27
CA TYR A 16 -7.30 5.03 -0.51
C TYR A 16 -8.52 4.25 -1.02
N LYS A 17 -9.70 4.44 -0.43
CA LYS A 17 -10.94 3.71 -0.78
C LYS A 17 -11.73 4.40 -1.88
N VAL A 18 -11.76 5.73 -1.85
CA VAL A 18 -12.51 6.56 -2.80
C VAL A 18 -12.06 6.38 -4.25
N PRO A 19 -10.75 6.31 -4.61
CA PRO A 19 -10.34 6.28 -6.00
C PRO A 19 -10.83 5.05 -6.79
N ASN A 20 -10.89 3.87 -6.17
CA ASN A 20 -11.40 2.66 -6.82
C ASN A 20 -12.90 2.72 -7.04
N LYS A 21 -13.65 3.23 -6.06
CA LYS A 21 -15.09 3.46 -6.18
C LYS A 21 -15.43 4.47 -7.28
N LEU A 22 -14.63 5.53 -7.43
CA LEU A 22 -14.83 6.51 -8.51
C LEU A 22 -14.60 5.87 -9.89
N LEU A 23 -13.54 5.06 -10.02
CA LEU A 23 -13.23 4.37 -11.28
C LEU A 23 -14.32 3.35 -11.64
N ASP A 24 -14.74 2.52 -10.68
CA ASP A 24 -15.78 1.51 -10.87
C ASP A 24 -17.14 2.12 -11.28
N LYS A 25 -17.45 3.32 -10.77
CA LYS A 25 -18.66 4.08 -11.13
C LYS A 25 -18.57 4.81 -12.47
N GLY A 26 -17.38 4.90 -13.08
CA GLY A 26 -17.15 5.71 -14.27
C GLY A 26 -17.05 7.22 -14.00
N ASP A 27 -16.84 7.65 -12.75
CA ASP A 27 -16.62 9.06 -12.40
C ASP A 27 -15.21 9.54 -12.81
N VAL A 28 -14.28 8.61 -13.04
CA VAL A 28 -12.93 8.84 -13.57
C VAL A 28 -12.56 7.73 -14.55
N ASP A 29 -11.78 8.04 -15.58
CA ASP A 29 -11.34 7.05 -16.58
C ASP A 29 -10.14 6.20 -16.12
N ALA A 30 -9.37 6.71 -15.16
CA ALA A 30 -8.21 6.03 -14.58
C ALA A 30 -7.91 6.59 -13.18
N ASN A 31 -7.26 5.77 -12.35
CA ASN A 31 -6.62 6.22 -11.12
C ASN A 31 -5.14 5.79 -11.10
N PHE A 32 -4.32 6.52 -10.33
CA PHE A 32 -2.90 6.25 -10.19
C PHE A 32 -2.47 6.48 -8.74
N PHE A 33 -2.53 5.45 -7.91
CA PHE A 33 -2.19 5.56 -6.48
C PHE A 33 -1.77 4.25 -5.79
N GLN A 34 -2.14 3.08 -6.36
CA GLN A 34 -2.07 1.79 -5.67
C GLN A 34 -1.07 0.81 -6.30
N HIS A 35 -0.74 -0.24 -5.54
CA HIS A 35 0.00 -1.41 -6.00
C HIS A 35 -0.93 -2.57 -6.33
N VAL A 36 -0.40 -3.56 -7.07
CA VAL A 36 -1.18 -4.73 -7.57
C VAL A 36 -1.81 -5.56 -6.44
N PRO A 37 -1.13 -5.86 -5.32
CA PRO A 37 -1.76 -6.55 -4.20
C PRO A 37 -2.99 -5.82 -3.64
N TYR A 38 -2.92 -4.50 -3.44
CA TYR A 38 -4.05 -3.71 -2.97
C TYR A 38 -5.23 -3.77 -3.94
N LEU A 39 -4.98 -3.59 -5.25
CA LEU A 39 -6.01 -3.69 -6.27
C LEU A 39 -6.72 -5.07 -6.26
N LYS A 40 -5.95 -6.15 -6.12
CA LYS A 40 -6.52 -7.51 -6.04
C LYS A 40 -7.42 -7.70 -4.82
N ALA A 41 -7.01 -7.16 -3.66
CA ALA A 41 -7.81 -7.21 -2.45
C ALA A 41 -9.11 -6.40 -2.60
N GLU A 42 -9.02 -5.15 -3.07
CA GLU A 42 -10.19 -4.28 -3.27
C GLU A 42 -11.20 -4.86 -4.27
N ARG A 43 -10.73 -5.42 -5.39
CA ARG A 43 -11.60 -6.10 -6.36
C ARG A 43 -12.32 -7.30 -5.74
N LYS A 44 -11.62 -8.10 -4.93
CA LYS A 44 -12.21 -9.26 -4.25
C LYS A 44 -13.23 -8.85 -3.20
N ASP A 45 -12.94 -7.81 -2.42
CA ASP A 45 -13.76 -7.41 -1.27
C ASP A 45 -14.99 -6.59 -1.69
N HIS A 46 -14.90 -5.86 -2.81
CA HIS A 46 -15.95 -4.93 -3.27
C HIS A 46 -16.57 -5.28 -4.63
N ASN A 47 -16.12 -6.34 -5.30
CA ASN A 47 -16.56 -6.75 -6.65
C ASN A 47 -16.37 -5.65 -7.72
N TYR A 48 -15.36 -4.80 -7.57
CA TYR A 48 -15.08 -3.75 -8.55
C TYR A 48 -14.68 -4.33 -9.91
N ASN A 49 -15.26 -3.79 -10.99
CA ASN A 49 -14.95 -4.13 -12.37
C ASN A 49 -13.89 -3.20 -12.95
N ILE A 50 -12.70 -3.22 -12.32
CA ILE A 50 -11.55 -2.38 -12.68
C ILE A 50 -10.31 -3.26 -12.85
N GLU A 51 -9.30 -2.81 -13.59
CA GLU A 51 -8.09 -3.61 -13.84
C GLU A 51 -6.80 -2.80 -13.86
N GLU A 52 -5.67 -3.51 -13.72
CA GLU A 52 -4.34 -2.92 -13.89
C GLU A 52 -4.06 -2.77 -15.39
N VAL A 53 -3.81 -1.54 -15.84
CA VAL A 53 -3.45 -1.26 -17.24
C VAL A 53 -1.94 -1.10 -17.47
N GLY A 54 -1.16 -0.94 -16.40
CA GLY A 54 0.29 -0.84 -16.49
C GLY A 54 0.97 -0.37 -15.20
N LYS A 55 2.26 -0.72 -15.07
CA LYS A 55 3.11 -0.29 -13.97
C LYS A 55 3.80 1.01 -14.33
N VAL A 56 3.82 1.96 -13.39
CA VAL A 56 4.47 3.27 -13.58
C VAL A 56 5.69 3.38 -12.68
N PHE A 57 5.49 3.59 -11.38
CA PHE A 57 6.54 3.52 -10.36
C PHE A 57 5.93 3.14 -9.02
N THR A 58 6.78 2.72 -8.07
CA THR A 58 6.38 2.42 -6.70
C THR A 58 7.16 3.30 -5.75
N THR A 59 6.50 3.89 -4.77
CA THR A 59 7.17 4.68 -3.74
C THR A 59 7.85 3.75 -2.72
N PRO A 60 9.07 4.10 -2.27
CA PRO A 60 9.72 3.36 -1.18
C PRO A 60 8.90 3.49 0.11
N MET A 61 8.74 2.37 0.82
CA MET A 61 8.24 2.37 2.19
C MET A 61 9.43 2.50 3.15
N GLY A 62 9.22 3.17 4.28
CA GLY A 62 10.25 3.39 5.27
C GLY A 62 9.68 3.42 6.68
N VAL A 63 10.54 3.12 7.65
CA VAL A 63 10.26 3.27 9.08
C VAL A 63 10.87 4.60 9.53
N TYR A 64 10.05 5.46 10.11
CA TYR A 64 10.45 6.78 10.59
C TYR A 64 10.30 6.86 12.10
N SER A 65 11.20 7.59 12.76
CA SER A 65 11.13 7.81 14.20
C SER A 65 11.64 9.20 14.54
N GLN A 66 10.97 9.85 15.49
CA GLN A 66 11.46 11.09 16.10
C GLN A 66 12.43 10.83 17.26
N LYS A 67 12.49 9.59 17.77
CA LYS A 67 13.21 9.22 18.99
C LYS A 67 14.46 8.38 18.72
N TYR A 68 14.40 7.46 17.76
CA TYR A 68 15.46 6.48 17.50
C TYR A 68 16.04 6.70 16.11
N LYS A 69 17.38 6.73 16.00
CA LYS A 69 18.06 6.91 14.71
C LYS A 69 18.14 5.61 13.91
N ASN A 70 18.31 4.47 14.60
CA ASN A 70 18.34 3.17 13.96
C ASN A 70 17.18 2.30 14.44
N ILE A 71 16.63 1.50 13.53
CA ILE A 71 15.55 0.56 13.83
C ILE A 71 15.95 -0.45 14.92
N LYS A 72 17.24 -0.80 15.02
CA LYS A 72 17.76 -1.71 16.07
C LYS A 72 17.78 -1.09 17.47
N ASP A 73 17.68 0.24 17.57
CA ASP A 73 17.69 0.95 18.84
C ASP A 73 16.29 1.01 19.48
N ILE A 74 15.26 0.52 18.77
CA ILE A 74 13.88 0.51 19.24
C ILE A 74 13.74 -0.48 20.42
N PRO A 75 13.36 -0.03 21.62
CA PRO A 75 13.20 -0.91 22.77
C PRO A 75 12.08 -1.94 22.58
N LYS A 76 12.27 -3.12 23.17
CA LYS A 76 11.21 -4.13 23.23
C LYS A 76 9.98 -3.57 23.97
N GLY A 77 8.79 -3.84 23.42
CA GLY A 77 7.53 -3.33 23.96
C GLY A 77 7.14 -1.94 23.46
N SER A 78 7.91 -1.35 22.54
CA SER A 78 7.53 -0.09 21.89
C SER A 78 6.28 -0.23 21.03
N THR A 79 5.46 0.82 21.00
CA THR A 79 4.34 0.95 20.05
C THR A 79 4.85 1.46 18.71
N ILE A 80 4.51 0.77 17.63
CA ILE A 80 4.80 1.17 16.25
C ILE A 80 3.47 1.42 15.54
N TYR A 81 3.33 2.61 14.95
CA TYR A 81 2.18 2.91 14.08
C TYR A 81 2.48 2.44 12.66
N VAL A 82 1.47 1.82 12.05
CA VAL A 82 1.53 1.15 10.74
C VAL A 82 0.27 1.45 9.96
N SER A 83 0.30 1.23 8.64
CA SER A 83 -0.91 1.27 7.80
C SER A 83 -1.91 0.24 8.31
N ASN A 84 -3.20 0.55 8.21
CA ASN A 84 -4.29 -0.39 8.47
C ASN A 84 -4.70 -1.19 7.21
N ASN A 85 -3.92 -1.10 6.13
CA ASN A 85 -4.16 -1.83 4.89
C ASN A 85 -3.64 -3.28 5.01
N PRO A 86 -4.52 -4.30 4.98
CA PRO A 86 -4.12 -5.70 5.13
C PRO A 86 -3.11 -6.16 4.08
N ALA A 87 -3.16 -5.58 2.87
CA ALA A 87 -2.24 -5.92 1.78
C ALA A 87 -0.79 -5.46 2.02
N GLU A 88 -0.56 -4.64 3.06
CA GLU A 88 0.76 -4.07 3.36
C GLU A 88 1.37 -4.63 4.65
N GLU A 89 0.60 -5.31 5.50
CA GLU A 89 1.03 -5.77 6.84
C GLU A 89 2.33 -6.58 6.77
N GLY A 90 2.38 -7.58 5.89
CA GLY A 90 3.58 -8.39 5.67
C GLY A 90 4.82 -7.58 5.28
N ARG A 91 4.65 -6.59 4.41
CA ARG A 91 5.73 -5.68 3.98
C ARG A 91 6.18 -4.75 5.11
N PHE A 92 5.29 -4.36 6.03
CA PHE A 92 5.69 -3.63 7.23
C PHE A 92 6.46 -4.51 8.20
N LEU A 93 5.98 -5.73 8.44
CA LEU A 93 6.63 -6.69 9.33
C LEU A 93 8.04 -7.06 8.85
N SER A 94 8.26 -7.12 7.53
CA SER A 94 9.57 -7.48 6.96
C SER A 94 10.69 -6.54 7.42
N PHE A 95 10.44 -5.23 7.57
CA PHE A 95 11.45 -4.28 8.05
C PHE A 95 12.05 -4.67 9.41
N PHE A 96 11.22 -5.24 10.29
CA PHE A 96 11.62 -5.64 11.63
C PHE A 96 12.21 -7.05 11.66
N VAL A 97 11.69 -7.96 10.80
CA VAL A 97 12.25 -9.31 10.60
C VAL A 97 13.67 -9.24 10.06
N ASP A 98 13.90 -8.42 9.03
CA ASP A 98 15.21 -8.23 8.37
C ASP A 98 16.28 -7.71 9.31
N LYS A 99 15.86 -7.10 10.44
CA LYS A 99 16.74 -6.54 11.47
C LYS A 99 16.81 -7.41 12.71
N GLY A 100 16.10 -8.55 12.72
CA GLY A 100 16.09 -9.54 13.81
C GLY A 100 15.29 -9.11 15.04
N LEU A 101 14.42 -8.11 14.92
CA LEU A 101 13.66 -7.55 16.04
C LEU A 101 12.39 -8.33 16.35
N ILE A 102 11.80 -8.94 15.32
CA ILE A 102 10.65 -9.85 15.45
C ILE A 102 10.90 -11.11 14.63
N LYS A 103 10.06 -12.13 14.85
CA LYS A 103 10.06 -13.36 14.07
C LYS A 103 8.64 -13.65 13.61
N ILE A 104 8.51 -14.11 12.37
CA ILE A 104 7.25 -14.64 11.84
C ILE A 104 7.11 -16.11 12.25
N LYS A 105 5.87 -16.56 12.47
CA LYS A 105 5.57 -17.96 12.80
C LYS A 105 6.06 -18.88 11.69
N LYS A 106 6.59 -20.04 12.07
CA LYS A 106 7.07 -21.06 11.11
C LYS A 106 5.95 -21.45 10.15
N GLY A 107 6.25 -21.45 8.85
CA GLY A 107 5.29 -21.82 7.79
C GLY A 107 4.44 -20.66 7.27
N VAL A 108 4.50 -19.47 7.88
CA VAL A 108 3.83 -18.27 7.36
C VAL A 108 4.80 -17.54 6.43
N LYS A 109 4.38 -17.29 5.19
CA LYS A 109 5.13 -16.46 4.24
C LYS A 109 5.00 -14.99 4.64
N ILE A 110 6.01 -14.18 4.28
CA ILE A 110 5.97 -12.75 4.59
C ILE A 110 4.79 -12.07 3.90
N GLU A 111 4.40 -12.52 2.70
CA GLU A 111 3.25 -11.99 1.96
C GLU A 111 1.90 -12.23 2.66
N ASP A 112 1.83 -13.28 3.50
CA ASP A 112 0.63 -13.70 4.22
C ASP A 112 0.66 -13.28 5.70
N ALA A 113 1.74 -12.65 6.15
CA ALA A 113 1.94 -12.27 7.54
C ALA A 113 1.00 -11.13 7.94
N LYS A 114 0.42 -11.27 9.14
CA LYS A 114 -0.48 -10.31 9.76
C LYS A 114 -0.01 -9.94 11.17
N PHE A 115 -0.49 -8.81 11.68
CA PHE A 115 -0.23 -8.40 13.07
C PHE A 115 -0.74 -9.43 14.10
#